data_AF-A0A4Q2WVV7-F1
#
_entry.id   AF-A0A4Q2WVV7-F1
#
_cell.length_a   1.000
_cell.length_b   1.000
_cell.length_c   1.000
_cell.angle_alpha   90.00
_cell.angle_beta   90.00
_cell.angle_gamma   90.00
#
_symmetry.space_group_name_H-M   'P 1'
#
loop_
_entity.id
_entity.type
_entity.pdbx_description
1 polymer ?
#
loop_
_entity_poly.entity_id
_entity_poly.type
_entity_poly.pdbx_seq_one_letter_code
_entity_poly.pdbx_strand_id
1 'polypeptide(L)' 'MLLRWVSCSDSLPGEGDLIRFLLDRRDASIDGIYARGSFRSRWNEYDVGRVRSWHTLDANEAASPRPEAD' A
#
# COMPACT_ATOMS: atom_id res chain seq x y z
N MET A 1 -0.82 16.85 3.23
CA MET A 1 -2.04 16.00 3.29
C MET A 1 -1.80 14.95 4.36
N LEU A 2 -2.77 14.70 5.25
CA LEU A 2 -2.66 13.65 6.26
C LEU A 2 -2.89 12.29 5.56
N LEU A 3 -1.87 11.44 5.51
CA LEU A 3 -1.98 10.07 4.98
C LEU A 3 -3.00 9.29 5.82
N ARG A 4 -4.20 9.08 5.26
CA ARG A 4 -5.28 8.36 5.96
C ARG A 4 -5.17 6.87 5.66
N TRP A 5 -4.60 6.14 6.63
CA TRP A 5 -4.56 4.69 6.59
C TRP A 5 -5.96 4.09 6.81
N VAL A 6 -6.35 3.20 5.92
CA VAL A 6 -7.59 2.41 5.94
C VAL A 6 -7.23 0.97 6.27
N SER A 7 -7.96 0.34 7.19
CA SER A 7 -7.73 -1.07 7.48
C SER A 7 -8.31 -1.94 6.37
N CYS A 8 -7.60 -3.00 5.99
CA CYS A 8 -8.07 -3.98 5.01
C CYS A 8 -9.40 -4.64 5.40
N SER A 9 -9.70 -4.71 6.70
CA SER A 9 -10.95 -5.27 7.20
C SER A 9 -12.15 -4.32 7.07
N ASP A 10 -11.89 -3.03 6.89
CA ASP A 10 -12.93 -1.98 6.82
C ASP A 10 -13.34 -1.72 5.37
N SER A 11 -12.34 -1.50 4.51
CA SER A 11 -12.55 -1.31 3.07
C SER A 11 -11.32 -1.75 2.29
N LEU A 12 -11.55 -2.20 1.06
CA LEU A 12 -10.50 -2.52 0.10
C LEU A 12 -10.26 -1.34 -0.86
N PRO A 13 -9.06 -1.23 -1.44
CA PRO A 13 -8.76 -0.24 -2.46
C PRO A 13 -9.54 -0.50 -3.75
N GLY A 14 -9.64 0.52 -4.60
CA GLY A 14 -10.13 0.35 -5.96
C GLY A 14 -9.16 -0.50 -6.80
N GLU A 15 -9.70 -1.22 -7.78
CA GLU A 15 -8.86 -1.99 -8.69
C GLU A 15 -8.03 -1.06 -9.58
N GLY A 16 -6.71 -1.28 -9.60
CA GLY A 16 -5.75 -0.46 -10.33
C GLY A 16 -5.19 0.73 -9.55
N ASP A 17 -5.68 1.00 -8.33
CA ASP A 17 -5.18 2.11 -7.53
C ASP A 17 -3.73 1.89 -7.08
N LEU A 18 -2.92 2.94 -7.22
CA LEU A 18 -1.62 3.04 -6.58
C LEU A 18 -1.81 3.24 -5.08
N ILE A 19 -1.20 2.36 -4.31
CA ILE A 19 -1.39 2.29 -2.87
C ILE A 19 -0.07 2.00 -2.17
N ARG A 20 -0.02 2.40 -0.91
CA ARG A 20 0.99 1.97 0.05
C ARG A 20 0.31 1.16 1.12
N PHE A 21 0.84 -0.02 1.41
CA PHE A 21 0.22 -0.99 2.32
C PHE A 21 1.20 -1.54 3.35
N LEU A 22 0.70 -1.83 4.55
CA LEU A 22 1.43 -2.41 5.67
C LEU A 22 1.03 -3.88 5.83
N LEU A 23 2.01 -4.76 6.00
CA LEU A 23 1.76 -6.16 6.27
C LEU A 23 1.51 -6.38 7.76
N ASP A 24 0.68 -7.36 8.11
CA ASP A 24 0.33 -7.67 9.51
C ASP A 24 1.56 -7.92 10.42
N ARG A 25 2.60 -8.56 9.87
CA ARG A 25 3.83 -8.90 10.60
C ARG A 25 5.03 -7.99 10.32
N ARG A 26 4.84 -6.86 9.62
CA ARG A 26 5.94 -5.91 9.32
C ARG A 26 5.48 -4.46 9.45
N ASP A 27 6.28 -3.68 10.18
CA ASP A 27 6.14 -2.22 10.25
C ASP A 27 6.63 -1.49 8.98
N ALA A 28 7.18 -2.22 8.01
CA ALA A 28 7.59 -1.64 6.74
C ALA A 28 6.40 -1.55 5.77
N SER A 29 6.07 -0.32 5.36
CA SER A 29 5.10 -0.07 4.30
C SER A 29 5.70 -0.39 2.93
N ILE A 30 4.87 -0.93 2.03
CA ILE A 30 5.24 -1.36 0.69
C ILE A 30 4.37 -0.63 -0.32
N ASP A 31 4.98 -0.16 -1.39
CA ASP A 31 4.28 0.51 -2.48
C ASP A 31 3.90 -0.49 -3.56
N GLY A 32 2.71 -0.31 -4.11
CA GLY A 32 2.17 -1.22 -5.10
C GLY A 32 0.81 -0.79 -5.62
N ILE A 33 0.10 -1.76 -6.18
CA ILE A 33 -1.26 -1.59 -6.69
C ILE A 33 -2.18 -2.65 -6.11
N TYR A 34 -3.47 -2.36 -6.03
CA TYR A 34 -4.47 -3.38 -5.77
C TYR A 34 -5.04 -3.90 -7.09
N ALA A 35 -4.90 -5.19 -7.38
CA ALA A 35 -5.40 -5.76 -8.62
C ALA A 35 -5.84 -7.21 -8.43
N ARG A 36 -6.96 -7.60 -9.05
CA ARG A 36 -7.47 -8.98 -9.02
C ARG A 36 -7.69 -9.53 -7.60
N GLY A 37 -8.06 -8.66 -6.66
CA GLY A 37 -8.29 -9.05 -5.27
C GLY A 37 -7.04 -9.10 -4.38
N SER A 38 -5.86 -8.77 -4.91
CA SER A 38 -4.57 -8.89 -4.19
C SER A 38 -3.76 -7.60 -4.22
N PHE A 39 -2.94 -7.39 -3.20
CA PHE A 39 -1.98 -6.29 -3.09
C PHE A 39 -0.68 -6.68 -3.81
N ARG A 40 -0.38 -6.02 -4.91
CA ARG A 40 0.77 -6.33 -5.78
C ARG A 40 1.82 -5.26 -5.63
N SER A 41 2.97 -5.65 -5.09
CA SER A 41 4.17 -4.81 -5.11
C SER A 41 5.06 -5.17 -6.32
N ARG A 42 6.11 -4.39 -6.52
CA ARG A 42 7.16 -4.70 -7.51
C ARG A 42 7.80 -6.08 -7.31
N TRP A 43 7.87 -6.55 -6.07
CA TRP A 43 8.65 -7.74 -5.69
C TRP A 43 7.81 -8.98 -5.43
N ASN A 44 6.55 -8.79 -5.00
CA ASN A 44 5.67 -9.89 -4.60
C ASN A 44 4.18 -9.49 -4.58
N GLU A 45 3.31 -10.49 -4.51
CA GLU A 45 1.86 -10.35 -4.31
C GLU A 45 1.43 -10.82 -2.91
N TYR A 46 0.46 -10.14 -2.32
CA TYR A 46 -0.04 -10.38 -0.98
C TYR A 46 -1.57 -10.39 -0.96
N ASP A 47 -2.16 -11.43 -0.40
CA ASP A 47 -3.59 -11.49 -0.14
C ASP A 47 -4.05 -10.43 0.88
N VAL A 48 -5.33 -10.06 0.81
CA VAL A 48 -6.00 -9.16 1.76
C VAL A 48 -5.72 -9.54 3.22
N GLY A 49 -5.74 -10.84 3.54
CA GLY A 49 -5.50 -11.32 4.92
C GLY A 49 -4.07 -11.14 5.43
N ARG A 50 -3.10 -10.82 4.56
CA ARG A 50 -1.71 -10.50 4.96
C ARG A 50 -1.46 -9.01 5.13
N VAL A 51 -2.37 -8.17 4.63
CA VAL A 51 -2.27 -6.71 4.67
C VAL A 51 -3.12 -6.19 5.82
N ARG A 52 -2.50 -5.41 6.70
CA ARG A 52 -3.16 -4.80 7.86
C ARG A 52 -3.94 -3.56 7.48
N SER A 53 -3.24 -2.65 6.80
CA SER A 53 -3.76 -1.34 6.42
C SER A 53 -3.14 -0.88 5.12
N TRP A 54 -3.83 0.00 4.41
CA TRP A 54 -3.40 0.60 3.15
C TRP A 54 -3.83 2.06 3.08
N HIS A 55 -3.22 2.82 2.18
CA HIS A 55 -3.74 4.12 1.76
C HIS A 55 -3.42 4.34 0.28
N THR A 56 -4.24 5.14 -0.40
CA THR A 56 -3.99 5.57 -1.78
C THR A 56 -2.77 6.47 -1.82
N LEU A 57 -1.94 6.29 -2.85
CA LEU A 57 -0.87 7.20 -3.20
C LEU A 57 -1.32 8.05 -4.39
N ASP A 58 -1.19 9.36 -4.26
CA ASP A 58 -1.23 10.22 -5.43
C ASP A 58 -0.02 9.92 -6.33
N ALA A 59 -0.16 10.09 -7.65
CA ALA A 59 0.93 9.88 -8.61
C ALA A 59 2.19 10.71 -8.27
N ASN A 60 2.01 11.84 -7.59
CA ASN A 60 3.09 12.71 -7.11
C ASN A 60 3.84 12.12 -5.88
N GLU A 61 3.14 11.37 -5.02
CA GLU A 61 3.75 10.72 -3.85
C GLU A 61 4.46 9.41 -4.21
N ALA A 62 3.93 8.67 -5.18
CA ALA A 62 4.55 7.46 -5.71
C ALA A 62 5.94 7.74 -6.35
N ALA A 63 6.16 8.96 -6.82
CA ALA A 63 7.42 9.40 -7.43
C ALA A 63 8.48 9.87 -6.42
N SER A 64 8.16 9.91 -5.12
CA SER A 64 9.14 10.30 -4.09
C SER A 64 9.86 9.07 -3.55
N PRO A 65 11.09 8.75 -4.03
CA PRO A 65 11.97 7.89 -3.25
C PRO A 65 12.20 8.56 -1.90
N ARG A 66 12.25 7.78 -0.82
CA ARG A 66 12.58 8.30 0.52
C ARG A 66 13.78 9.25 0.42
N PRO A 67 13.82 10.37 1.18
CA PRO A 67 15.11 11.04 1.37
C PRO A 67 16.05 10.00 1.97
N GLU A 68 17.17 9.74 1.30
CA GLU A 68 18.33 9.08 1.91
C GLU A 68 18.56 9.78 3.25
N ALA A 69 18.44 9.02 4.34
CA ALA A 69 18.85 9.51 5.64
C ALA A 69 20.37 9.68 5.57
N ASP A 70 20.81 10.94 5.68
CA ASP A 70 22.20 11.38 5.87
C ASP A 70 22.85 10.68 7.08
#